data_AF-A0A3L6J7B9-F1
#
_entry.id   AF-A0A3L6J7B9-F1
#
_cell.length_a   1.000
_cell.length_b   1.000
_cell.length_c   1.000
_cell.angle_alpha   90.00
_cell.angle_beta   90.00
_cell.angle_gamma   90.00
#
_symmetry.space_group_name_H-M   'P 1'
#
loop_
_entity.id
_entity.type
_entity.pdbx_description
1 polymer ?
#
loop_
_entity_poly.entity_id
_entity_poly.type
_entity_poly.pdbx_seq_one_letter_code
_entity_poly.pdbx_strand_id
1 'polypeptide(L)'
;MKSELDMAFSKLTNPRMSAGLMILHSLLEPLKGPNVAPREVRETVDRLVEERKVSKQSITNAARRLEEARILARGEGYSVNYGRLISVLLNTVLDQEQRIAKLEDEIDELKRPAARES
;
A
#
# COMPACT_ATOMS: atom_id res chain seq x y z
N MET A 1 17.25 13.05 7.67
CA MET A 1 15.89 12.54 7.36
C MET A 1 15.70 12.16 5.91
N LYS A 2 15.67 13.08 4.92
CA LYS A 2 15.46 12.70 3.50
C LYS A 2 16.52 11.70 2.99
N SER A 3 17.80 12.00 3.19
CA SER A 3 18.91 11.10 2.80
C SER A 3 18.90 9.75 3.51
N GLU A 4 18.40 9.68 4.74
CA GLU A 4 18.29 8.43 5.51
C GLU A 4 17.16 7.56 4.98
N LEU A 5 16.03 8.18 4.63
CA LEU A 5 14.90 7.50 3.99
C LEU A 5 15.29 6.98 2.59
N ASP A 6 16.01 7.77 1.81
CA ASP A 6 16.51 7.36 0.50
C ASP A 6 17.47 6.15 0.62
N MET A 7 18.36 6.17 1.62
CA MET A 7 19.25 5.04 1.91
C MET A 7 18.49 3.79 2.35
N ALA A 8 17.48 3.94 3.20
CA ALA A 8 16.65 2.83 3.65
C ALA A 8 15.88 2.22 2.46
N PHE A 9 15.33 3.05 1.60
CA PHE A 9 14.61 2.61 0.41
C PHE A 9 15.52 1.87 -0.58
N SER A 10 16.72 2.40 -0.85
CA SER A 10 17.74 1.73 -1.68
C SER A 10 18.15 0.37 -1.13
N LYS A 11 18.19 0.20 0.20
CA LYS A 11 18.41 -1.12 0.81
C LYS A 11 17.22 -2.04 0.57
N LEU A 12 15.99 -1.56 0.71
CA LEU A 12 14.77 -2.35 0.53
C LEU A 12 14.55 -2.81 -0.93
N THR A 13 15.00 -2.02 -1.90
CA THR A 13 14.92 -2.38 -3.34
C THR A 13 16.02 -3.35 -3.78
N ASN A 14 17.02 -3.62 -2.93
CA ASN A 14 18.07 -4.58 -3.24
C ASN A 14 17.49 -6.01 -3.32
N PRO A 15 17.69 -6.76 -4.42
CA PRO A 15 17.17 -8.13 -4.56
C PRO A 15 17.62 -9.10 -3.47
N ARG A 16 18.76 -8.83 -2.81
CA ARG A 16 19.30 -9.64 -1.71
C ARG A 16 18.58 -9.40 -0.37
N MET A 17 17.70 -8.39 -0.30
CA MET A 17 16.96 -8.03 0.91
C MET A 17 15.58 -8.69 1.01
N SER A 18 15.30 -9.72 0.20
CA SER A 18 14.06 -10.50 0.28
C SER A 18 13.77 -11.02 1.70
N ALA A 19 14.79 -11.55 2.40
CA ALA A 19 14.66 -11.97 3.79
C ALA A 19 14.36 -10.79 4.74
N GLY A 20 14.93 -9.61 4.49
CA GLY A 20 14.66 -8.40 5.26
C GLY A 20 13.21 -7.91 5.10
N LEU A 21 12.65 -8.01 3.90
CA LEU A 21 11.23 -7.74 3.65
C LEU A 21 10.32 -8.72 4.40
N MET A 22 10.68 -10.00 4.44
CA MET A 22 9.90 -10.99 5.22
C MET A 22 9.95 -10.70 6.72
N ILE A 23 11.09 -10.27 7.25
CA ILE A 23 11.21 -9.83 8.65
C ILE A 23 10.28 -8.64 8.91
N LEU A 24 10.30 -7.63 8.05
CA LEU A 24 9.39 -6.48 8.18
C LEU A 24 7.93 -6.92 8.16
N HIS A 25 7.52 -7.78 7.23
CA HIS A 25 6.15 -8.30 7.19
C HIS A 25 5.76 -9.03 8.48
N SER A 26 6.64 -9.86 9.02
CA SER A 26 6.40 -10.59 10.27
C SER A 26 6.25 -9.64 11.47
N LEU A 27 7.10 -8.61 11.55
CA LEU A 27 7.05 -7.63 12.64
C LEU A 27 5.85 -6.68 12.54
N LEU A 28 5.36 -6.45 11.32
CA LEU A 28 4.20 -5.63 11.06
C LEU A 28 2.89 -6.37 11.36
N GLU A 29 2.82 -7.69 11.15
CA GLU A 29 1.59 -8.49 11.28
C GLU A 29 0.78 -8.26 12.58
N PRO A 30 1.40 -8.13 13.78
CA PRO A 30 0.66 -7.89 15.01
C PRO A 30 0.07 -6.47 15.12
N LEU A 31 0.51 -5.52 14.28
CA LEU A 31 0.09 -4.12 14.36
C LEU A 31 -1.34 -3.96 13.85
N LYS A 32 -2.24 -3.70 14.80
CA LYS A 32 -3.65 -3.43 14.56
C LYS A 32 -4.07 -2.11 15.20
N GLY A 33 -5.01 -1.43 14.55
CA GLY A 33 -5.62 -0.23 15.07
C GLY A 33 -6.68 -0.52 16.12
N PRO A 34 -7.15 0.54 16.81
CA PRO A 34 -8.24 0.41 17.75
C PRO A 34 -9.52 -0.06 17.04
N ASN A 35 -10.36 -0.80 17.76
CA ASN A 35 -11.68 -1.16 17.27
C ASN A 35 -12.60 0.06 17.33
N VAL A 36 -13.12 0.48 16.18
CA VAL A 36 -14.00 1.64 16.03
C VAL A 36 -15.43 1.17 15.83
N ALA A 37 -16.38 1.77 16.57
CA ALA A 37 -17.77 1.35 16.49
C ALA A 37 -18.36 1.61 15.09
N PRO A 38 -19.24 0.75 14.57
CA PRO A 38 -19.82 0.94 13.24
C PRO A 38 -20.63 2.23 13.08
N ARG A 39 -21.12 2.79 14.19
CA ARG A 39 -21.82 4.08 14.21
C ARG A 39 -20.83 5.24 13.98
N GLU A 40 -19.71 5.24 14.70
CA GLU A 40 -18.67 6.27 14.58
C GLU A 40 -18.05 6.30 13.19
N VAL A 41 -17.80 5.13 12.59
CA VAL A 41 -17.32 5.05 11.20
C VAL A 41 -18.33 5.66 10.24
N ARG A 42 -19.63 5.41 10.43
CA ARG A 42 -20.69 5.99 9.59
C ARG A 42 -20.74 7.51 9.72
N GLU A 43 -20.75 8.03 10.94
CA GLU A 43 -20.75 9.47 11.21
C GLU A 43 -19.50 10.16 10.63
N THR A 44 -18.35 9.48 10.64
CA THR A 44 -17.12 9.98 10.03
C THR A 44 -17.18 9.96 8.51
N VAL A 45 -17.63 8.86 7.90
CA VAL A 45 -17.79 8.75 6.43
C VAL A 45 -18.79 9.78 5.91
N ASP A 46 -19.95 9.94 6.56
CA ASP A 46 -20.96 10.91 6.16
C ASP A 46 -20.46 12.36 6.25
N ARG A 47 -19.54 12.65 7.18
CA ARG A 47 -18.91 13.97 7.31
C ARG A 47 -17.86 14.23 6.22
N LEU A 48 -17.12 13.20 5.81
CA LEU A 48 -16.08 13.31 4.79
C LEU A 48 -16.66 13.38 3.37
N VAL A 49 -17.82 12.77 3.15
CA VAL A 49 -18.51 12.79 1.86
C VAL A 49 -19.56 13.90 1.89
N GLU A 50 -19.10 15.14 1.73
CA GLU A 50 -19.91 16.37 1.83
C GLU A 50 -21.09 16.41 0.84
N GLU A 51 -20.98 15.70 -0.29
CA GLU A 51 -21.94 15.79 -1.39
C GLU A 51 -23.12 14.80 -1.31
N ARG A 52 -22.95 13.66 -0.60
CA ARG A 52 -23.99 12.63 -0.53
C ARG A 52 -23.78 11.68 0.65
N LYS A 53 -24.79 11.58 1.52
CA LYS A 53 -24.83 10.56 2.59
C LYS A 53 -24.66 9.16 2.00
N VAL A 54 -23.69 8.43 2.53
CA VAL A 54 -23.39 7.09 2.04
C VAL A 54 -24.34 6.11 2.71
N SER A 55 -24.98 5.24 1.92
CA SER A 55 -25.91 4.28 2.50
C SER A 55 -25.20 3.32 3.47
N LYS A 56 -25.91 2.88 4.52
CA LYS A 56 -25.41 1.84 5.45
C LYS A 56 -24.92 0.61 4.70
N GLN A 57 -25.66 0.18 3.68
CA GLN A 57 -25.31 -1.01 2.88
C GLN A 57 -24.02 -0.80 2.08
N SER A 58 -23.82 0.39 1.51
CA SER A 58 -22.59 0.74 0.80
C SER A 58 -21.37 0.68 1.72
N ILE A 59 -21.49 1.23 2.94
CA ILE A 59 -20.41 1.20 3.95
C ILE A 59 -20.11 -0.24 4.37
N THR A 60 -21.12 -1.05 4.67
CA THR A 60 -20.93 -2.47 5.01
C THR A 60 -20.27 -3.25 3.87
N ASN A 61 -20.67 -3.00 2.63
CA ASN A 61 -20.09 -3.66 1.45
C ASN A 61 -18.62 -3.27 1.24
N ALA A 62 -18.28 -1.98 1.42
CA ALA A 62 -16.91 -1.52 1.36
C ALA A 62 -16.07 -2.16 2.47
N ALA A 63 -16.58 -2.19 3.71
CA ALA A 63 -15.90 -2.82 4.83
C ALA A 63 -15.67 -4.32 4.61
N ARG A 64 -16.63 -5.03 4.00
CA ARG A 64 -16.48 -6.45 3.61
C ARG A 64 -15.35 -6.64 2.60
N ARG A 65 -15.26 -5.80 1.56
CA ARG A 65 -14.17 -5.88 0.57
C ARG A 65 -12.80 -5.62 1.20
N LEU A 66 -12.73 -4.67 2.13
CA LEU A 66 -11.50 -4.37 2.88
C LEU A 66 -11.10 -5.52 3.82
N GLU A 67 -12.08 -6.22 4.40
CA GLU A 67 -11.87 -7.43 5.19
C GLU A 67 -11.37 -8.60 4.34
N GLU A 68 -11.94 -8.81 3.16
CA GLU A 68 -11.47 -9.82 2.20
C GLU A 68 -10.02 -9.57 1.77
N ALA A 69 -9.64 -8.29 1.62
CA ALA A 69 -8.25 -7.88 1.38
C ALA A 69 -7.35 -7.98 2.63
N ARG A 70 -7.90 -8.36 3.79
CA ARG A 70 -7.27 -8.38 5.11
C ARG A 70 -6.75 -7.02 5.58
N ILE A 71 -7.19 -5.93 4.97
CA ILE A 71 -6.82 -4.55 5.37
C ILE A 71 -7.58 -4.15 6.65
N LEU A 72 -8.77 -4.70 6.82
CA LEU A 72 -9.65 -4.43 7.95
C LEU A 72 -10.01 -5.77 8.62
N ALA A 73 -10.18 -5.77 9.94
CA ALA A 73 -10.80 -6.85 10.68
C ALA A 73 -12.16 -6.40 11.21
N ARG A 74 -13.19 -7.23 11.00
CA ARG A 74 -14.56 -6.97 11.49
C ARG A 74 -14.84 -7.86 12.70
N GLY A 75 -15.47 -7.27 13.70
CA GLY A 75 -15.99 -7.94 14.88
C GLY A 75 -17.20 -7.16 15.38
N GLU A 76 -17.19 -6.73 16.64
CA GLU A 76 -18.17 -5.76 17.16
C GLU A 76 -18.01 -4.36 16.54
N GLY A 77 -16.87 -4.09 15.91
CA GLY A 77 -16.58 -2.88 15.16
C GLY A 77 -15.64 -3.12 13.99
N TYR A 78 -14.92 -2.07 13.62
CA TYR A 78 -13.95 -2.06 12.53
C TYR A 78 -12.56 -1.71 13.09
N SER A 79 -11.58 -2.56 12.81
CA SER A 79 -10.18 -2.28 13.15
C SER A 79 -9.31 -2.40 11.91
N VAL A 80 -8.38 -1.45 11.71
CA VAL A 80 -7.45 -1.51 10.59
C VAL A 80 -6.30 -2.46 10.95
N ASN A 81 -5.98 -3.39 10.05
CA ASN A 81 -4.76 -4.19 10.15
C ASN A 81 -3.61 -3.35 9.58
N TYR A 82 -3.03 -2.46 10.40
CA TYR A 82 -1.97 -1.54 9.98
C TYR A 82 -0.79 -2.29 9.35
N GLY A 83 -0.41 -3.42 9.92
CA GLY A 83 0.67 -4.23 9.37
C GLY A 83 0.41 -4.69 7.95
N ARG A 84 -0.81 -5.15 7.67
CA ARG A 84 -1.22 -5.57 6.32
C ARG A 84 -1.27 -4.38 5.37
N LEU A 85 -1.83 -3.25 5.81
CA LEU A 85 -1.90 -2.04 4.99
C LEU A 85 -0.50 -1.54 4.61
N ILE A 86 0.40 -1.42 5.58
CA ILE A 86 1.80 -1.00 5.35
C ILE A 86 2.50 -1.98 4.41
N SER A 87 2.31 -3.28 4.61
CA SER A 87 2.88 -4.31 3.74
C SER A 87 2.41 -4.20 2.29
N VAL A 88 1.12 -3.94 2.07
CA VAL A 88 0.57 -3.73 0.73
C VAL A 88 1.17 -2.48 0.10
N LEU A 89 1.21 -1.36 0.84
CA LEU A 89 1.78 -0.11 0.33
C LEU A 89 3.26 -0.26 -0.01
N LEU A 90 4.06 -0.89 0.86
CA LEU A 90 5.48 -1.14 0.63
C LEU A 90 5.70 -1.95 -0.65
N ASN A 91 4.98 -3.07 -0.81
CA ASN A 91 5.12 -3.91 -2.00
C ASN A 91 4.68 -3.17 -3.27
N THR A 92 3.58 -2.42 -3.23
CA THR A 92 3.15 -1.60 -4.38
C THR A 92 4.21 -0.57 -4.78
N VAL A 93 4.85 0.08 -3.81
CA VAL A 93 5.92 1.05 -4.09
C VAL A 93 7.16 0.38 -4.68
N LEU A 94 7.57 -0.78 -4.14
CA LEU A 94 8.70 -1.55 -4.69
C LEU A 94 8.43 -2.01 -6.13
N ASP A 95 7.20 -2.49 -6.40
CA ASP A 95 6.78 -2.89 -7.75
C ASP A 95 6.77 -1.71 -8.71
N GLN A 96 6.29 -0.54 -8.26
CA GLN A 96 6.32 0.68 -9.06
C GLN A 96 7.74 1.11 -9.40
N GLU A 97 8.67 1.05 -8.44
CA GLU A 97 10.07 1.40 -8.67
C GLU A 97 10.71 0.49 -9.71
N GLN A 98 10.48 -0.83 -9.63
CA GLN A 98 10.97 -1.77 -10.63
C GLN A 98 10.41 -1.48 -12.02
N ARG A 99 9.13 -1.12 -12.10
CA ARG A 99 8.49 -0.75 -13.38
C ARG A 99 9.07 0.55 -13.95
N ILE A 100 9.35 1.54 -13.11
CA ILE A 100 9.97 2.80 -13.52
C ILE A 100 11.39 2.54 -14.03
N ALA A 101 12.23 1.82 -13.26
CA ALA A 101 13.59 1.47 -13.69
C ALA A 101 13.60 0.77 -15.05
N LYS A 102 12.67 -0.18 -15.26
CA LYS A 102 12.53 -0.85 -16.56
C LYS A 102 12.15 0.10 -17.69
N LEU A 103 11.22 1.03 -17.44
CA LEU A 103 10.83 2.03 -18.43
C LEU A 103 11.96 3.00 -18.75
N GLU A 104 12.77 3.36 -17.75
CA GLU A 104 13.97 4.20 -17.93
C GLU A 104 15.00 3.48 -18.83
N ASP A 105 15.26 2.19 -18.59
CA ASP A 105 16.12 1.36 -19.44
C ASP A 105 15.60 1.29 -20.89
N GLU A 106 14.30 1.03 -21.08
CA GLU A 106 13.65 0.98 -22.41
C GLU A 106 13.76 2.34 -23.13
N ILE A 107 13.57 3.45 -22.43
CA ILE A 107 13.74 4.81 -22.98
C ILE A 107 15.19 5.04 -23.41
N ASP A 108 16.16 4.62 -22.61
CA ASP A 108 17.57 4.80 -22.93
C ASP A 108 18.01 3.93 -24.11
N GLU A 109 17.44 2.74 -24.28
CA GLU A 109 17.61 1.93 -25.49
C GLU A 109 17.07 2.63 -26.74
N LEU A 110 15.89 3.25 -26.66
CA LEU A 110 15.29 4.00 -27.78
C LEU A 110 16.06 5.28 -28.12
N LYS A 111 16.71 5.91 -27.14
CA LYS A 111 17.54 7.10 -27.35
C LYS A 111 18.91 6.77 -27.94
N ARG A 112 19.36 5.51 -27.90
CA ARG A 112 20.59 5.13 -28.59
C ARG A 112 20.35 5.28 -30.08
N PRO A 113 21.06 6.19 -30.79
CA PRO A 113 20.91 6.30 -32.23
C PRO A 113 21.20 4.94 -32.85
N ALA A 114 20.44 4.59 -33.90
CA ALA A 114 20.67 3.40 -34.72
C ALA A 114 22.11 3.42 -35.25
N ALA A 115 23.04 2.91 -34.46
CA ALA A 115 24.40 2.74 -34.88
C ALA A 115 24.39 1.56 -35.84
N ARG A 116 24.60 1.88 -37.13
CA ARG A 116 24.91 1.00 -38.27
C ARG A 116 23.73 0.65 -39.16
N GLU A 117 23.39 1.58 -40.05
CA GLU A 117 23.42 1.26 -41.48
C GLU A 117 24.55 2.10 -42.09
N SER A 118 25.70 1.47 -42.26
CA SER A 118 26.90 2.00 -42.94
C SER A 118 27.45 0.91 -43.83
#